data_AF-A0A6G2KX59-F1
#
_entry.id   AF-A0A6G2KX59-F1
#
_cell.length_a   1.000
_cell.length_b   1.000
_cell.length_c   1.000
_cell.angle_alpha   90.00
_cell.angle_beta   90.00
_cell.angle_gamma   90.00
#
_symmetry.space_group_name_H-M   'P 1'
#
loop_
_entity.id
_entity.type
_entity.pdbx_description
1 polymer ?
#
loop_
_entity_poly.entity_id
_entity_poly.type
_entity_poly.pdbx_seq_one_letter_code
_entity_poly.pdbx_strand_id
1 'polypeptide(L)'
;TYNMYQDEDGCPDVIEDGVAVQFVFADADEDGIDDRWDTCTDEAENFNGYLDWDGCPDVVVQAVNTWFDRDHDNIPDDADLCPDHRENYNRHMDTDGCPDSYPITTVLDLDSDGLSDDADLCPEVAETYNMYQDEDGCPDVIEDGVAVQFVFADADEDGIDDRWDTCTDEAENFNGYLDWDGCPDVVVQAVNTWFDRDHDNIPDDADLCPDHRENYNRHMDTDGCPDSYPITTVLDLDSDGLSDDADLCPEVAETYNMYQDEDGCPDVIEDGVAVQFVFADADEDGIDDRWDTCTDEAENFNGYLDWDGCPDTLAAGSGGPGMSDSDSDGYPDDVDMCPVSPETWNKFNDDDGCPDVLPEQSRFVHDGDLDGVLDGADICPTAPEDYDGDADNDGCPE
;
A
#
# COMPACT_ATOMS: atom_id res chain seq x y z
N THR A 1 -15.22 -34.38 32.39
CA THR A 1 -13.87 -33.90 32.75
C THR A 1 -13.20 -33.57 31.46
N TYR A 2 -12.80 -32.32 31.32
CA TYR A 2 -12.20 -31.73 30.14
C TYR A 2 -10.71 -32.11 30.16
N ASN A 3 -10.23 -32.84 29.16
CA ASN A 3 -8.82 -33.19 28.99
C ASN A 3 -8.40 -32.70 27.61
N MET A 4 -7.71 -31.57 27.60
CA MET A 4 -7.21 -30.81 26.45
C MET A 4 -6.04 -31.52 25.76
N TYR A 5 -6.29 -32.65 25.10
CA TYR A 5 -5.40 -33.09 24.03
C TYR A 5 -6.27 -33.37 22.81
N GLN A 6 -6.14 -32.46 21.86
CA GLN A 6 -6.63 -32.58 20.50
C GLN A 6 -5.72 -33.57 19.75
N ASP A 7 -6.39 -34.56 19.21
CA ASP A 7 -6.11 -35.39 18.06
C ASP A 7 -5.41 -34.65 16.89
N GLU A 8 -4.18 -35.03 16.54
CA GLU A 8 -3.49 -34.55 15.33
C GLU A 8 -3.68 -35.45 14.09
N ASP A 9 -4.37 -36.59 14.18
CA ASP A 9 -4.52 -37.53 13.06
C ASP A 9 -5.96 -37.95 12.71
N GLY A 10 -6.99 -37.33 13.32
CA GLY A 10 -8.36 -37.35 12.81
C GLY A 10 -9.00 -38.74 12.61
N CYS A 11 -8.50 -39.78 13.29
CA CYS A 11 -9.07 -41.13 13.26
C CYS A 11 -9.56 -41.53 14.66
N PRO A 12 -10.75 -42.16 14.79
CA PRO A 12 -11.15 -42.73 16.06
C PRO A 12 -10.31 -43.98 16.37
N ASP A 13 -9.63 -43.98 17.51
CA ASP A 13 -8.94 -45.16 18.02
C ASP A 13 -9.92 -46.34 18.19
N VAL A 14 -9.71 -47.37 17.37
CA VAL A 14 -10.48 -48.60 17.45
C VAL A 14 -9.97 -49.39 18.65
N ILE A 15 -10.79 -49.50 19.70
CA ILE A 15 -10.54 -50.41 20.81
C ILE A 15 -10.76 -51.84 20.30
N GLU A 16 -9.68 -52.60 20.09
CA GLU A 16 -9.76 -54.05 20.00
C GLU A 16 -8.85 -54.70 21.05
N ASP A 17 -9.49 -55.53 21.90
CA ASP A 17 -8.90 -56.47 22.85
C ASP A 17 -7.98 -55.91 23.96
N GLY A 18 -8.57 -55.11 24.85
CA GLY A 18 -8.64 -55.48 26.29
C GLY A 18 -7.35 -55.70 27.09
N VAL A 19 -6.19 -55.32 26.58
CA VAL A 19 -4.92 -55.34 27.30
C VAL A 19 -4.28 -53.98 27.13
N ALA A 20 -4.31 -53.17 28.18
CA ALA A 20 -3.42 -52.02 28.29
C ALA A 20 -1.99 -52.57 28.27
N VAL A 21 -1.37 -52.55 27.09
CA VAL A 21 0.06 -52.76 26.96
C VAL A 21 0.68 -51.49 27.51
N GLN A 22 0.93 -51.48 28.81
CA GLN A 22 1.76 -50.46 29.43
C GLN A 22 3.17 -50.72 28.88
N PHE A 23 3.50 -50.04 27.79
CA PHE A 23 4.88 -49.96 27.33
C PHE A 23 5.63 -49.21 28.43
N VAL A 24 6.28 -49.96 29.31
CA VAL A 24 7.23 -49.40 30.27
C VAL A 24 8.49 -49.16 29.47
N PHE A 25 8.64 -47.93 29.02
CA PHE A 25 9.88 -47.47 28.44
C PHE A 25 10.89 -47.17 29.54
N ALA A 26 12.19 -47.24 29.20
CA ALA A 26 13.23 -46.91 30.15
C ALA A 26 13.28 -45.39 30.29
N ASP A 27 13.35 -44.94 31.53
CA ASP A 27 13.44 -43.56 31.99
C ASP A 27 14.36 -43.67 33.21
N ALA A 28 15.64 -43.38 32.99
CA ALA A 28 16.73 -43.73 33.89
C ALA A 28 16.91 -42.74 35.05
N ASP A 29 16.48 -41.50 34.90
CA ASP A 29 16.48 -40.46 35.93
C ASP A 29 15.09 -40.12 36.51
N GLU A 30 14.05 -40.79 35.99
CA GLU A 30 12.66 -40.77 36.46
C GLU A 30 11.97 -39.40 36.33
N ASP A 31 12.31 -38.64 35.29
CA ASP A 31 11.73 -37.32 35.02
C ASP A 31 10.44 -37.36 34.16
N GLY A 32 10.12 -38.51 33.57
CA GLY A 32 8.95 -38.73 32.73
C GLY A 32 9.19 -38.64 31.22
N ILE A 33 10.44 -38.43 30.79
CA ILE A 33 10.89 -38.50 29.40
C ILE A 33 11.54 -39.88 29.16
N ASP A 34 11.28 -40.47 27.99
CA ASP A 34 11.84 -41.79 27.62
C ASP A 34 13.31 -41.64 27.24
N ASP A 35 14.20 -42.53 27.71
CA ASP A 35 15.64 -42.55 27.41
C ASP A 35 15.98 -42.42 25.89
N ARG A 36 15.04 -42.73 24.99
CA ARG A 36 15.23 -42.60 23.53
C ARG A 36 15.02 -41.18 23.00
N TRP A 37 14.30 -40.36 23.73
CA TRP A 37 14.02 -38.96 23.44
C TRP A 37 14.65 -38.01 24.46
N ASP A 38 15.23 -38.57 25.51
CA ASP A 38 16.04 -37.89 26.49
C ASP A 38 17.51 -37.80 26.03
N THR A 39 17.98 -36.56 25.89
CA THR A 39 19.35 -36.22 25.48
C THR A 39 20.33 -36.34 26.66
N CYS A 40 19.84 -36.28 27.89
CA CYS A 40 20.57 -36.37 29.15
C CYS A 40 20.01 -37.47 30.07
N THR A 41 20.00 -38.72 29.58
CA THR A 41 19.48 -39.95 30.24
C THR A 41 19.87 -40.26 31.69
N ASP A 42 20.71 -39.46 32.35
CA ASP A 42 21.13 -39.66 33.75
C ASP A 42 20.83 -38.41 34.62
N GLU A 43 20.25 -37.34 34.08
CA GLU A 43 19.96 -36.09 34.78
C GLU A 43 18.53 -35.60 34.52
N ALA A 44 17.68 -35.70 35.55
CA ALA A 44 16.27 -35.36 35.45
C ALA A 44 16.02 -33.90 35.01
N GLU A 45 15.15 -33.73 34.01
CA GLU A 45 14.60 -32.47 33.54
C GLU A 45 13.91 -31.69 34.67
N ASN A 46 14.00 -30.36 34.60
CA ASN A 46 13.45 -29.49 35.64
C ASN A 46 12.15 -28.76 35.25
N PHE A 47 11.62 -29.01 34.04
CA PHE A 47 10.34 -28.51 33.51
C PHE A 47 10.10 -27.02 33.81
N ASN A 48 11.01 -26.17 33.33
CA ASN A 48 11.01 -24.74 33.63
C ASN A 48 10.38 -23.86 32.53
N GLY A 49 9.88 -24.46 31.44
CA GLY A 49 9.24 -23.76 30.32
C GLY A 49 10.19 -23.42 29.16
N TYR A 50 11.48 -23.72 29.29
CA TYR A 50 12.47 -23.63 28.24
C TYR A 50 12.94 -25.05 27.93
N LEU A 51 12.97 -25.43 26.64
CA LEU A 51 13.44 -26.72 26.11
C LEU A 51 13.06 -28.02 26.87
N ASP A 52 11.95 -28.01 27.65
CA ASP A 52 11.36 -29.14 28.41
C ASP A 52 11.07 -30.47 27.65
N TRP A 53 11.43 -30.59 26.38
CA TRP A 53 11.19 -31.72 25.48
C TRP A 53 12.47 -32.48 25.11
N ASP A 54 13.65 -31.98 25.49
CA ASP A 54 14.94 -32.61 25.16
C ASP A 54 15.54 -33.49 26.27
N GLY A 55 14.96 -33.48 27.48
CA GLY A 55 15.35 -34.32 28.62
C GLY A 55 16.58 -33.83 29.37
N CYS A 56 17.09 -32.62 29.12
CA CYS A 56 18.28 -32.08 29.77
C CYS A 56 17.98 -30.89 30.68
N PRO A 57 18.26 -30.94 32.00
CA PRO A 57 17.86 -29.90 32.94
C PRO A 57 18.37 -28.52 32.50
N ASP A 58 17.43 -27.70 32.09
CA ASP A 58 17.77 -26.38 31.60
C ASP A 58 18.15 -25.48 32.75
N VAL A 59 19.35 -24.94 32.69
CA VAL A 59 19.71 -23.81 33.54
C VAL A 59 19.08 -22.60 32.89
N VAL A 60 17.91 -22.18 33.39
CA VAL A 60 17.53 -20.77 33.27
C VAL A 60 18.60 -20.03 34.04
N VAL A 61 19.63 -19.59 33.32
CA VAL A 61 20.45 -18.49 33.77
C VAL A 61 19.44 -17.36 33.84
N GLN A 62 18.80 -17.18 35.00
CA GLN A 62 18.41 -15.85 35.41
C GLN A 62 19.67 -15.06 35.15
N ALA A 63 19.63 -14.23 34.11
CA ALA A 63 20.73 -13.39 33.75
C ALA A 63 21.04 -12.61 35.01
N VAL A 64 21.99 -13.09 35.78
CA VAL A 64 22.81 -12.25 36.63
C VAL A 64 23.59 -11.47 35.59
N ASN A 65 22.93 -10.42 35.10
CA ASN A 65 23.55 -9.32 34.41
C ASN A 65 24.74 -8.94 35.28
N THR A 66 25.91 -9.35 34.81
CA THR A 66 27.18 -8.87 35.37
C THR A 66 27.44 -7.45 34.91
N TRP A 67 26.52 -6.89 34.12
CA TRP A 67 26.40 -5.50 33.77
C TRP A 67 25.48 -4.79 34.76
N PHE A 68 25.86 -3.56 35.12
CA PHE A 68 25.02 -2.69 35.94
C PHE A 68 23.84 -2.26 35.07
N ASP A 69 22.63 -2.41 35.60
CA ASP A 69 21.37 -1.97 35.02
C ASP A 69 20.60 -1.40 36.20
N ARG A 70 20.58 -0.08 36.28
CA ARG A 70 20.19 0.63 37.50
C ARG A 70 18.69 0.90 37.56
N ASP A 71 18.01 1.05 36.43
CA ASP A 71 16.56 1.25 36.39
C ASP A 71 15.75 -0.02 36.04
N HIS A 72 16.45 -1.11 35.73
CA HIS A 72 15.92 -2.44 35.49
C HIS A 72 14.96 -2.51 34.29
N ASP A 73 15.35 -1.88 33.19
CA ASP A 73 14.70 -2.01 31.90
C ASP A 73 15.27 -3.16 31.03
N ASN A 74 16.35 -3.82 31.47
CA ASN A 74 17.12 -4.82 30.74
C ASN A 74 17.98 -4.26 29.60
N ILE A 75 18.45 -3.03 29.74
CA ILE A 75 19.51 -2.41 28.93
C ILE A 75 20.68 -2.07 29.88
N PRO A 76 21.93 -2.44 29.53
CA PRO A 76 23.08 -2.14 30.39
C PRO A 76 23.34 -0.64 30.57
N ASP A 77 23.71 -0.17 31.77
CA ASP A 77 24.09 1.23 32.06
C ASP A 77 25.14 1.79 31.06
N ASP A 78 25.97 0.94 30.44
CA ASP A 78 26.98 1.33 29.43
C ASP A 78 26.46 1.36 27.98
N ALA A 79 25.28 0.81 27.74
CA ALA A 79 24.55 0.82 26.48
C ALA A 79 23.22 1.60 26.54
N ASP A 80 22.84 2.07 27.73
CA ASP A 80 21.62 2.81 28.04
C ASP A 80 21.89 4.32 28.03
N LEU A 81 21.14 5.07 27.22
CA LEU A 81 21.23 6.54 27.13
C LEU A 81 20.62 7.22 28.38
N CYS A 82 19.73 6.55 29.09
CA CYS A 82 19.07 7.03 30.29
C CYS A 82 19.19 6.06 31.49
N PRO A 83 20.40 5.79 32.03
CA PRO A 83 20.65 4.77 33.07
C PRO A 83 19.91 4.91 34.41
N ASP A 84 19.12 5.96 34.61
CA ASP A 84 18.32 6.18 35.82
C ASP A 84 16.80 6.16 35.51
N HIS A 85 16.39 5.92 34.26
CA HIS A 85 15.01 6.02 33.76
C HIS A 85 14.62 4.86 32.85
N ARG A 86 13.82 3.96 33.40
CA ARG A 86 13.36 2.75 32.73
C ARG A 86 12.67 2.99 31.38
N GLU A 87 13.14 2.32 30.33
CA GLU A 87 12.54 2.28 29.00
C GLU A 87 11.04 1.87 28.99
N ASN A 88 10.28 2.43 28.05
CA ASN A 88 8.87 2.11 27.82
C ASN A 88 8.59 1.62 26.39
N TYR A 89 8.95 0.37 26.10
CA TYR A 89 8.67 -0.35 24.84
C TYR A 89 7.31 -0.02 24.19
N ASN A 90 7.29 0.95 23.28
CA ASN A 90 6.09 1.45 22.61
C ASN A 90 6.22 1.54 21.09
N ARG A 91 7.25 0.88 20.53
CA ARG A 91 7.58 0.80 19.09
C ARG A 91 8.22 2.06 18.52
N HIS A 92 8.67 2.96 19.38
CA HIS A 92 9.48 4.12 19.03
C HIS A 92 10.76 4.01 19.85
N MET A 93 11.93 4.08 19.20
CA MET A 93 13.25 4.10 19.85
C MET A 93 13.55 3.07 20.97
N ASP A 94 12.77 1.98 21.07
CA ASP A 94 12.82 0.85 22.04
C ASP A 94 14.19 0.20 22.36
N THR A 95 15.28 0.63 21.72
CA THR A 95 16.64 0.10 21.89
C THR A 95 17.62 1.07 22.55
N ASP A 96 17.22 2.32 22.83
CA ASP A 96 18.11 3.36 23.36
C ASP A 96 18.15 3.43 24.90
N GLY A 97 17.19 2.81 25.60
CA GLY A 97 17.11 2.81 27.07
C GLY A 97 16.43 4.04 27.66
N CYS A 98 15.87 4.92 26.83
CA CYS A 98 15.23 6.15 27.27
C CYS A 98 13.73 6.16 27.01
N PRO A 99 12.88 6.25 28.05
CA PRO A 99 11.44 6.26 27.82
C PRO A 99 11.04 7.45 26.94
N ASP A 100 10.33 7.20 25.84
CA ASP A 100 9.93 8.19 24.82
C ASP A 100 9.08 9.36 25.36
N SER A 101 8.55 9.20 26.58
CA SER A 101 7.79 10.22 27.30
C SER A 101 8.65 11.10 28.21
N TYR A 102 9.94 10.82 28.31
CA TYR A 102 10.93 11.68 28.92
C TYR A 102 11.46 12.61 27.82
N PRO A 103 11.25 13.93 27.93
CA PRO A 103 11.93 14.83 27.04
C PRO A 103 13.41 14.73 27.40
N ILE A 104 14.21 14.02 26.61
CA ILE A 104 15.64 14.31 26.51
C ILE A 104 15.71 15.71 25.91
N THR A 105 15.46 16.71 26.75
CA THR A 105 15.99 18.04 26.44
C THR A 105 17.49 17.87 26.42
N THR A 106 18.07 18.33 25.32
CA THR A 106 19.50 18.43 25.03
C THR A 106 20.11 17.22 24.33
N VAL A 107 19.50 16.82 23.24
CA VAL A 107 20.26 16.99 22.00
C VAL A 107 20.44 18.51 21.87
N LEU A 108 21.55 19.05 22.41
CA LEU A 108 21.80 20.48 22.34
C LEU A 108 21.94 20.77 20.84
N ASP A 109 21.15 21.70 20.34
CA ASP A 109 21.16 22.15 18.96
C ASP A 109 21.17 23.68 19.07
N LEU A 110 22.38 24.21 19.29
CA LEU A 110 22.60 25.57 19.74
C LEU A 110 22.29 26.61 18.64
N ASP A 111 22.33 26.21 17.37
CA ASP A 111 21.97 27.05 16.22
C ASP A 111 20.65 26.65 15.53
N SER A 112 20.01 25.57 15.99
CA SER A 112 18.66 25.13 15.62
C SER A 112 18.52 24.73 14.15
N ASP A 113 19.55 24.13 13.57
CA ASP A 113 19.56 23.66 12.19
C ASP A 113 19.04 22.22 12.01
N GLY A 114 18.70 21.55 13.13
CA GLY A 114 18.13 20.21 13.15
C GLY A 114 19.18 19.10 13.31
N LEU A 115 20.46 19.44 13.38
CA LEU A 115 21.52 18.56 13.85
C LEU A 115 21.83 18.81 15.32
N SER A 116 22.34 17.79 15.98
CA SER A 116 22.77 17.90 17.36
C SER A 116 24.19 18.44 17.45
N ASP A 117 24.54 19.25 18.45
CA ASP A 117 25.91 19.72 18.74
C ASP A 117 26.96 18.58 18.74
N ASP A 118 26.58 17.34 19.07
CA ASP A 118 27.47 16.17 19.07
C ASP A 118 27.62 15.50 17.67
N ALA A 119 26.65 15.74 16.78
CA ALA A 119 26.63 15.29 15.38
C ALA A 119 27.00 16.41 14.38
N ASP A 120 26.99 17.66 14.85
CA ASP A 120 27.25 18.87 14.08
C ASP A 120 28.74 19.26 14.18
N LEU A 121 29.36 19.48 13.02
CA LEU A 121 30.75 19.91 12.91
C LEU A 121 30.92 21.41 13.24
N CYS A 122 29.84 22.20 13.17
CA CYS A 122 29.77 23.63 13.47
C CYS A 122 28.65 24.03 14.46
N PRO A 123 28.66 23.55 15.74
CA PRO A 123 27.57 23.73 16.72
C PRO A 123 27.12 25.15 17.09
N GLU A 124 27.75 26.20 16.58
CA GLU A 124 27.36 27.60 16.85
C GLU A 124 26.86 28.32 15.59
N VAL A 125 26.84 27.64 14.44
CA VAL A 125 26.58 28.24 13.14
C VAL A 125 25.76 27.28 12.28
N ALA A 126 24.46 27.58 12.20
CA ALA A 126 23.51 26.78 11.44
C ALA A 126 23.96 26.50 10.00
N GLU A 127 23.75 25.27 9.56
CA GLU A 127 23.93 24.82 8.20
C GLU A 127 23.20 25.72 7.18
N THR A 128 23.80 25.86 6.00
CA THR A 128 23.17 26.51 4.84
C THR A 128 22.93 25.47 3.76
N TYR A 129 21.73 24.88 3.77
CA TYR A 129 21.30 23.90 2.77
C TYR A 129 21.45 24.44 1.34
N ASN A 130 22.49 24.00 0.64
CA ASN A 130 22.90 24.43 -0.69
C ASN A 130 23.25 23.25 -1.62
N MET A 131 22.95 22.01 -1.21
CA MET A 131 23.23 20.75 -1.91
C MET A 131 24.72 20.38 -1.98
N TYR A 132 25.54 20.95 -1.10
CA TYR A 132 26.95 20.64 -0.97
C TYR A 132 27.29 20.38 0.50
N GLN A 133 27.51 19.10 0.81
CA GLN A 133 27.87 18.60 2.15
C GLN A 133 26.89 18.97 3.28
N ASP A 134 25.59 19.09 2.98
CA ASP A 134 24.55 19.52 3.94
C ASP A 134 24.24 18.53 5.09
N GLU A 135 25.04 17.46 5.26
CA GLU A 135 24.88 16.47 6.33
C GLU A 135 25.86 16.71 7.49
N ASP A 136 26.80 17.65 7.38
CA ASP A 136 27.84 17.88 8.38
C ASP A 136 27.56 19.03 9.37
N GLY A 137 26.49 19.81 9.14
CA GLY A 137 26.06 20.92 10.00
C GLY A 137 26.88 22.19 9.87
N CYS A 138 27.86 22.21 8.96
CA CYS A 138 28.69 23.38 8.69
C CYS A 138 28.25 24.14 7.43
N PRO A 139 27.94 25.45 7.51
CA PRO A 139 27.55 26.23 6.35
C PRO A 139 28.69 26.26 5.32
N ASP A 140 28.45 25.54 4.23
CA ASP A 140 29.42 25.45 3.17
C ASP A 140 29.26 26.58 2.15
N VAL A 141 30.40 26.95 1.55
CA VAL A 141 30.46 27.96 0.49
C VAL A 141 30.87 27.30 -0.82
N ILE A 142 29.91 27.20 -1.74
CA ILE A 142 30.22 26.86 -3.13
C ILE A 142 30.95 28.07 -3.72
N GLU A 143 32.27 27.97 -3.91
CA GLU A 143 33.10 28.99 -4.58
C GLU A 143 32.83 28.99 -6.10
N ASP A 144 31.57 29.23 -6.48
CA ASP A 144 31.14 29.76 -7.77
C ASP A 144 29.61 29.93 -7.79
N GLY A 145 29.06 30.72 -6.86
CA GLY A 145 27.86 31.56 -7.11
C GLY A 145 26.60 30.90 -7.70
N VAL A 146 26.41 29.61 -7.52
CA VAL A 146 25.16 28.90 -7.87
C VAL A 146 24.72 28.11 -6.64
N ALA A 147 24.48 28.82 -5.53
CA ALA A 147 23.35 28.42 -4.71
C ALA A 147 22.15 28.62 -5.63
N VAL A 148 21.52 27.52 -6.05
CA VAL A 148 20.18 27.62 -6.62
C VAL A 148 19.30 28.05 -5.45
N GLN A 149 19.28 29.34 -5.14
CA GLN A 149 18.17 29.90 -4.41
C GLN A 149 16.99 29.67 -5.36
N PHE A 150 16.24 28.62 -5.09
CA PHE A 150 14.89 28.47 -5.61
C PHE A 150 14.13 29.68 -5.10
N VAL A 151 14.14 30.75 -5.88
CA VAL A 151 13.24 31.87 -5.69
C VAL A 151 11.90 31.33 -6.10
N PHE A 152 11.08 31.01 -5.10
CA PHE A 152 9.69 30.70 -5.34
C PHE A 152 9.01 31.94 -5.92
N ALA A 153 8.04 31.73 -6.78
CA ALA A 153 7.30 32.84 -7.36
C ALA A 153 6.54 33.56 -6.24
N ASP A 154 6.61 34.88 -6.28
CA ASP A 154 5.89 35.84 -5.44
C ASP A 154 5.39 36.89 -6.45
N ALA A 155 4.15 36.74 -6.87
CA ALA A 155 3.59 37.41 -8.03
C ALA A 155 3.21 38.88 -7.76
N ASP A 156 2.93 39.25 -6.52
CA ASP A 156 2.60 40.62 -6.11
C ASP A 156 3.71 41.34 -5.31
N GLU A 157 4.81 40.64 -5.05
CA GLU A 157 6.04 41.12 -4.41
C GLU A 157 5.84 41.58 -2.96
N ASP A 158 4.92 40.96 -2.22
CA ASP A 158 4.64 41.29 -0.81
C ASP A 158 5.55 40.56 0.20
N GLY A 159 6.28 39.55 -0.26
CA GLY A 159 7.21 38.74 0.55
C GLY A 159 6.63 37.43 1.07
N ILE A 160 5.43 37.03 0.63
CA ILE A 160 4.83 35.72 0.86
C ILE A 160 4.85 34.96 -0.48
N ASP A 161 5.43 33.75 -0.47
CA ASP A 161 5.50 32.94 -1.70
C ASP A 161 4.10 32.58 -2.22
N ASP A 162 3.90 32.49 -3.54
CA ASP A 162 2.63 32.10 -4.21
C ASP A 162 1.99 30.79 -3.68
N ARG A 163 2.79 29.92 -3.02
CA ARG A 163 2.32 28.66 -2.42
C ARG A 163 1.64 28.84 -1.07
N TRP A 164 1.96 29.93 -0.38
CA TRP A 164 1.46 30.31 0.95
C TRP A 164 0.62 31.59 0.90
N ASP A 165 0.62 32.26 -0.24
CA ASP A 165 -0.20 33.41 -0.53
C ASP A 165 -1.59 33.00 -1.05
N THR A 166 -2.61 33.34 -0.27
CA THR A 166 -4.03 33.11 -0.59
C THR A 166 -4.54 34.09 -1.66
N CYS A 167 -3.92 35.26 -1.77
CA CYS A 167 -4.24 36.34 -2.69
C CYS A 167 -3.05 36.68 -3.61
N THR A 168 -2.60 35.72 -4.40
CA THR A 168 -1.42 35.75 -5.32
C THR A 168 -1.29 36.97 -6.26
N ASP A 169 -2.29 37.85 -6.37
CA ASP A 169 -2.27 39.05 -7.20
C ASP A 169 -2.43 40.36 -6.39
N GLU A 170 -2.59 40.31 -5.07
CA GLU A 170 -2.88 41.46 -4.20
C GLU A 170 -1.98 41.53 -2.96
N ALA A 171 -0.98 42.40 -3.01
CA ALA A 171 0.00 42.50 -1.94
C ALA A 171 -0.57 42.77 -0.54
N GLU A 172 -0.08 41.98 0.42
CA GLU A 172 -0.41 42.07 1.84
C GLU A 172 0.02 43.40 2.46
N ASN A 173 -0.78 43.88 3.43
CA ASN A 173 -0.60 45.20 4.04
C ASN A 173 0.02 45.19 5.45
N PHE A 174 0.39 44.03 5.99
CA PHE A 174 1.14 43.81 7.24
C PHE A 174 0.63 44.72 8.37
N ASN A 175 -0.66 44.63 8.67
CA ASN A 175 -1.33 45.51 9.64
C ASN A 175 -1.40 44.93 11.06
N GLY A 176 -0.84 43.74 11.29
CA GLY A 176 -0.84 43.02 12.58
C GLY A 176 -2.02 42.07 12.76
N TYR A 177 -2.78 41.81 11.70
CA TYR A 177 -3.90 40.87 11.65
C TYR A 177 -3.71 40.05 10.38
N LEU A 178 -3.76 38.72 10.50
CA LEU A 178 -3.52 37.71 9.45
C LEU A 178 -2.40 37.98 8.41
N ASP A 179 -1.38 38.76 8.78
CA ASP A 179 -0.14 39.04 8.00
C ASP A 179 0.64 37.84 7.40
N TRP A 180 0.17 36.59 7.56
CA TRP A 180 0.79 35.36 7.05
C TRP A 180 0.02 34.71 5.90
N ASP A 181 -1.17 35.21 5.55
CA ASP A 181 -2.05 34.60 4.55
C ASP A 181 -1.95 35.21 3.14
N GLY A 182 -1.17 36.27 2.97
CA GLY A 182 -0.96 36.96 1.68
C GLY A 182 -2.10 37.88 1.24
N CYS A 183 -3.16 38.04 2.05
CA CYS A 183 -4.35 38.79 1.65
C CYS A 183 -4.51 40.13 2.38
N PRO A 184 -4.70 41.27 1.67
CA PRO A 184 -4.79 42.59 2.27
C PRO A 184 -5.95 42.71 3.26
N ASP A 185 -5.59 42.74 4.53
CA ASP A 185 -6.57 42.81 5.59
C ASP A 185 -7.14 44.20 5.84
N VAL A 186 -8.43 44.22 6.21
CA VAL A 186 -9.08 45.43 6.72
C VAL A 186 -9.46 45.22 8.18
N VAL A 187 -8.75 45.90 9.09
CA VAL A 187 -9.15 45.95 10.50
C VAL A 187 -10.46 46.74 10.62
N VAL A 188 -11.59 46.05 10.50
CA VAL A 188 -12.90 46.64 10.75
C VAL A 188 -13.01 46.82 12.27
N GLN A 189 -12.77 48.03 12.76
CA GLN A 189 -13.23 48.45 14.09
C GLN A 189 -14.77 48.56 14.09
N ALA A 190 -15.47 47.45 13.87
CA ALA A 190 -16.87 47.35 14.19
C ALA A 190 -16.93 47.07 15.70
N VAL A 191 -17.23 48.11 16.47
CA VAL A 191 -17.59 47.92 17.87
C VAL A 191 -19.01 47.38 17.84
N ASN A 192 -19.12 46.05 17.76
CA ASN A 192 -20.38 45.34 17.70
C ASN A 192 -21.16 45.70 18.98
N THR A 193 -22.37 46.27 18.84
CA THR A 193 -23.23 46.58 19.99
C THR A 193 -23.96 45.36 20.54
N TRP A 194 -23.65 44.18 20.01
CA TRP A 194 -24.18 42.87 20.36
C TRP A 194 -23.07 41.98 20.94
N PHE A 195 -23.48 40.96 21.70
CA PHE A 195 -22.55 39.98 22.26
C PHE A 195 -22.12 39.04 21.13
N ASP A 196 -20.82 38.92 20.98
CA ASP A 196 -20.11 38.17 19.93
C ASP A 196 -18.80 37.77 20.60
N ARG A 197 -18.75 36.51 21.05
CA ARG A 197 -17.77 36.03 22.05
C ARG A 197 -16.45 35.60 21.40
N ASP A 198 -16.48 35.06 20.20
CA ASP A 198 -15.32 34.64 19.41
C ASP A 198 -14.89 35.66 18.35
N HIS A 199 -15.66 36.74 18.19
CA HIS A 199 -15.31 37.92 17.38
C HIS A 199 -15.19 37.61 15.88
N ASP A 200 -16.15 36.86 15.35
CA ASP A 200 -16.31 36.58 13.93
C ASP A 200 -17.31 37.51 13.20
N ASN A 201 -17.90 38.45 13.95
CA ASN A 201 -18.96 39.39 13.55
C ASN A 201 -20.37 38.79 13.40
N ILE A 202 -20.60 37.58 13.90
CA ILE A 202 -21.90 36.93 14.02
C ILE A 202 -22.34 37.06 15.49
N PRO A 203 -23.55 37.57 15.77
CA PRO A 203 -24.05 37.63 17.15
C PRO A 203 -24.20 36.23 17.78
N ASP A 204 -23.87 36.04 19.07
CA ASP A 204 -24.02 34.77 19.82
C ASP A 204 -25.43 34.12 19.67
N ASP A 205 -26.48 34.90 19.35
CA ASP A 205 -27.86 34.40 19.17
C ASP A 205 -28.19 33.96 17.73
N ALA A 206 -27.35 34.32 16.77
CA ALA A 206 -27.39 33.91 15.37
C ALA A 206 -26.26 32.94 15.01
N ASP A 207 -25.28 32.79 15.89
CA ASP A 207 -24.11 31.94 15.77
C ASP A 207 -24.38 30.51 16.28
N LEU A 208 -24.04 29.52 15.45
CA LEU A 208 -24.22 28.10 15.75
C LEU A 208 -23.05 27.56 16.61
N CYS A 209 -21.89 28.21 16.59
CA CYS A 209 -20.72 27.92 17.41
C CYS A 209 -20.20 29.15 18.18
N PRO A 210 -20.94 29.71 19.17
CA PRO A 210 -20.64 30.98 19.85
C PRO A 210 -19.35 31.08 20.68
N ASP A 211 -18.47 30.08 20.62
CA ASP A 211 -17.18 30.04 21.31
C ASP A 211 -16.02 29.79 20.32
N HIS A 212 -16.31 29.67 19.02
CA HIS A 212 -15.39 29.26 17.97
C HIS A 212 -15.54 30.16 16.75
N ARG A 213 -14.52 30.97 16.50
CA ARG A 213 -14.53 31.98 15.44
C ARG A 213 -14.69 31.36 14.06
N GLU A 214 -15.65 31.83 13.29
CA GLU A 214 -15.83 31.45 11.88
C GLU A 214 -14.63 31.80 10.99
N ASN A 215 -14.36 30.96 9.98
CA ASN A 215 -13.38 31.20 8.92
C ASN A 215 -14.06 31.32 7.55
N TYR A 216 -14.01 32.51 6.95
CA TYR A 216 -14.64 32.80 5.66
C TYR A 216 -13.93 32.10 4.49
N ASN A 217 -14.22 30.81 4.28
CA ASN A 217 -13.57 29.95 3.30
C ASN A 217 -14.46 29.56 2.10
N ARG A 218 -15.62 30.21 1.94
CA ARG A 218 -16.64 29.98 0.88
C ARG A 218 -17.47 28.72 1.05
N HIS A 219 -17.19 27.93 2.07
CA HIS A 219 -18.10 26.94 2.61
C HIS A 219 -18.85 27.61 3.77
N MET A 220 -20.10 27.23 4.00
CA MET A 220 -21.02 27.62 5.09
C MET A 220 -20.81 28.94 5.89
N ASP A 221 -20.28 30.03 5.29
CA ASP A 221 -19.75 31.26 5.93
C ASP A 221 -20.77 32.13 6.71
N THR A 222 -21.99 31.63 6.89
CA THR A 222 -23.10 32.33 7.52
C THR A 222 -23.62 31.63 8.77
N ASP A 223 -23.07 30.47 9.15
CA ASP A 223 -23.53 29.71 10.30
C ASP A 223 -22.74 29.98 11.59
N GLY A 224 -21.55 30.59 11.51
CA GLY A 224 -20.74 30.98 12.66
C GLY A 224 -19.84 29.85 13.19
N CYS A 225 -19.70 28.74 12.47
CA CYS A 225 -18.88 27.62 12.90
C CYS A 225 -17.66 27.46 12.01
N PRO A 226 -16.42 27.48 12.55
CA PRO A 226 -15.23 27.30 11.73
C PRO A 226 -15.33 26.02 10.93
N ASP A 227 -15.44 26.21 9.63
CA ASP A 227 -15.27 25.19 8.63
C ASP A 227 -13.82 24.71 8.71
N SER A 228 -13.59 23.66 9.51
CA SER A 228 -12.34 22.94 9.44
C SER A 228 -12.16 22.47 8.01
N TYR A 229 -11.08 22.89 7.34
CA TYR A 229 -10.56 22.16 6.20
C TYR A 229 -10.60 20.68 6.58
N PRO A 230 -11.32 19.82 5.85
CA PRO A 230 -11.11 18.41 6.04
C PRO A 230 -9.65 18.20 5.64
N ILE A 231 -8.81 17.82 6.60
CA ILE A 231 -7.80 16.82 6.29
C ILE A 231 -8.60 15.76 5.55
N THR A 232 -8.34 15.58 4.27
CA THR A 232 -9.04 14.65 3.39
C THR A 232 -8.68 13.22 3.77
N THR A 233 -9.04 12.81 4.98
CA THR A 233 -9.72 11.55 5.17
C THR A 233 -11.18 11.95 5.30
N VAL A 234 -11.77 12.34 4.17
CA VAL A 234 -13.21 12.27 4.00
C VAL A 234 -13.53 10.81 4.36
N LEU A 235 -14.09 10.62 5.55
CA LEU A 235 -14.48 9.28 5.98
C LEU A 235 -15.61 8.93 5.03
N ASP A 236 -15.35 7.94 4.19
CA ASP A 236 -16.25 7.36 3.21
C ASP A 236 -16.19 5.87 3.52
N LEU A 237 -16.93 5.51 4.58
CA LEU A 237 -16.80 4.23 5.28
C LEU A 237 -17.17 3.04 4.38
N ASP A 238 -18.02 3.25 3.38
CA ASP A 238 -18.39 2.25 2.38
C ASP A 238 -17.80 2.48 0.98
N SER A 239 -17.07 3.59 0.80
CA SER A 239 -16.25 3.92 -0.37
C SER A 239 -17.07 4.13 -1.65
N ASP A 240 -18.26 4.71 -1.54
CA ASP A 240 -19.15 4.99 -2.66
C ASP A 240 -18.93 6.38 -3.31
N GLY A 241 -18.03 7.19 -2.74
CA GLY A 241 -17.66 8.51 -3.24
C GLY A 241 -18.43 9.67 -2.62
N LEU A 242 -19.35 9.40 -1.69
CA LEU A 242 -19.93 10.38 -0.78
C LEU A 242 -19.23 10.32 0.58
N SER A 243 -19.19 11.46 1.27
CA SER A 243 -18.62 11.52 2.62
C SER A 243 -19.66 11.09 3.64
N ASP A 244 -19.27 10.46 4.75
CA ASP A 244 -20.18 10.00 5.81
C ASP A 244 -21.14 11.10 6.33
N ASP A 245 -20.77 12.38 6.21
CA ASP A 245 -21.60 13.54 6.57
C ASP A 245 -22.56 13.99 5.46
N ALA A 246 -22.26 13.68 4.20
CA ALA A 246 -23.12 13.90 3.03
C ALA A 246 -23.95 12.66 2.66
N ASP A 247 -23.58 11.48 3.17
CA ASP A 247 -24.19 10.19 2.91
C ASP A 247 -25.32 9.87 3.91
N LEU A 248 -26.48 9.49 3.39
CA LEU A 248 -27.66 9.13 4.16
C LEU A 248 -27.60 7.67 4.68
N CYS A 249 -26.71 6.84 4.12
CA CYS A 249 -26.43 5.45 4.47
C CYS A 249 -24.92 5.11 4.63
N PRO A 250 -24.17 5.74 5.57
CA PRO A 250 -22.69 5.67 5.67
C PRO A 250 -22.02 4.29 5.84
N GLU A 251 -22.77 3.21 6.02
CA GLU A 251 -22.21 1.85 6.18
C GLU A 251 -22.47 0.97 4.96
N VAL A 252 -23.19 1.46 3.95
CA VAL A 252 -23.71 0.68 2.83
C VAL A 252 -23.64 1.48 1.53
N ALA A 253 -22.64 1.15 0.72
CA ALA A 253 -22.37 1.85 -0.52
C ALA A 253 -23.58 1.97 -1.45
N GLU A 254 -23.75 3.16 -2.02
CA GLU A 254 -24.71 3.47 -3.07
C GLU A 254 -24.61 2.49 -4.25
N THR A 255 -25.76 2.21 -4.85
CA THR A 255 -25.86 1.45 -6.09
C THR A 255 -26.35 2.35 -7.20
N TYR A 256 -25.42 2.92 -7.97
CA TYR A 256 -25.72 3.78 -9.12
C TYR A 256 -26.66 3.09 -10.13
N ASN A 257 -27.95 3.43 -10.07
CA ASN A 257 -29.05 2.86 -10.84
C ASN A 257 -29.89 3.93 -11.57
N MET A 258 -29.47 5.21 -11.51
CA MET A 258 -30.16 6.39 -12.05
C MET A 258 -31.45 6.80 -11.32
N TYR A 259 -31.59 6.35 -10.08
CA TYR A 259 -32.68 6.73 -9.19
C TYR A 259 -32.08 7.15 -7.87
N GLN A 260 -32.14 8.46 -7.60
CA GLN A 260 -31.74 9.07 -6.31
C GLN A 260 -30.27 8.83 -5.92
N ASP A 261 -29.37 8.60 -6.88
CA ASP A 261 -27.94 8.29 -6.67
C ASP A 261 -27.08 9.42 -6.07
N GLU A 262 -27.70 10.50 -5.58
CA GLU A 262 -27.04 11.62 -4.92
C GLU A 262 -27.20 11.54 -3.39
N ASP A 263 -27.92 10.56 -2.85
CA ASP A 263 -28.21 10.44 -1.42
C ASP A 263 -27.38 9.39 -0.66
N GLY A 264 -26.60 8.57 -1.37
CA GLY A 264 -25.68 7.59 -0.78
C GLY A 264 -26.36 6.31 -0.27
N CYS A 265 -27.67 6.18 -0.46
CA CYS A 265 -28.41 5.01 -0.05
C CYS A 265 -28.73 4.09 -1.23
N PRO A 266 -28.39 2.78 -1.17
CA PRO A 266 -28.68 1.83 -2.23
C PRO A 266 -30.18 1.74 -2.49
N ASP A 267 -30.57 2.30 -3.62
CA ASP A 267 -31.96 2.39 -4.00
C ASP A 267 -32.42 1.16 -4.79
N VAL A 268 -33.71 0.86 -4.65
CA VAL A 268 -34.36 -0.23 -5.39
C VAL A 268 -35.42 0.34 -6.32
N ILE A 269 -35.14 0.31 -7.61
CA ILE A 269 -36.15 0.58 -8.63
C ILE A 269 -37.08 -0.64 -8.68
N GLU A 270 -38.23 -0.54 -8.00
CA GLU A 270 -39.30 -1.52 -8.19
C GLU A 270 -39.73 -1.45 -9.66
N ASP A 271 -39.49 -2.56 -10.37
CA ASP A 271 -39.67 -2.77 -11.82
C ASP A 271 -38.41 -2.56 -12.71
N GLY A 272 -37.30 -3.21 -12.35
CA GLY A 272 -36.48 -4.01 -13.29
C GLY A 272 -35.82 -3.30 -14.48
N VAL A 273 -35.74 -1.98 -14.49
CA VAL A 273 -34.93 -1.21 -15.44
C VAL A 273 -33.77 -0.61 -14.66
N ALA A 274 -32.90 -1.49 -14.12
CA ALA A 274 -31.50 -1.13 -14.08
C ALA A 274 -31.15 -0.79 -15.52
N VAL A 275 -30.72 0.43 -15.78
CA VAL A 275 -30.20 0.78 -17.09
C VAL A 275 -28.84 0.11 -17.20
N GLN A 276 -28.85 -1.21 -17.34
CA GLN A 276 -27.74 -1.91 -17.91
C GLN A 276 -27.57 -1.25 -19.28
N PHE A 277 -26.39 -0.68 -19.50
CA PHE A 277 -25.96 -0.33 -20.83
C PHE A 277 -25.96 -1.63 -21.64
N VAL A 278 -27.10 -1.94 -22.25
CA VAL A 278 -27.21 -3.06 -23.18
C VAL A 278 -26.52 -2.56 -24.43
N PHE A 279 -25.27 -2.97 -24.58
CA PHE A 279 -24.57 -2.86 -25.85
C PHE A 279 -25.34 -3.70 -26.88
N ALA A 280 -25.32 -3.27 -28.14
CA ALA A 280 -25.97 -4.02 -29.19
C ALA A 280 -25.31 -5.41 -29.26
N ASP A 281 -26.14 -6.44 -29.32
CA ASP A 281 -25.81 -7.85 -29.48
C ASP A 281 -26.83 -8.32 -30.54
N ALA A 282 -26.36 -8.40 -31.78
CA ALA A 282 -27.21 -8.50 -32.97
C ALA A 282 -27.77 -9.90 -33.21
N ASP A 283 -27.10 -10.95 -32.70
CA ASP A 283 -27.54 -12.34 -32.81
C ASP A 283 -27.97 -12.97 -31.47
N GLU A 284 -27.92 -12.20 -30.38
CA GLU A 284 -28.42 -12.51 -29.04
C GLU A 284 -27.70 -13.70 -28.39
N ASP A 285 -26.40 -13.87 -28.65
CA ASP A 285 -25.58 -14.93 -28.08
C ASP A 285 -24.96 -14.59 -26.71
N GLY A 286 -24.99 -13.31 -26.31
CA GLY A 286 -24.45 -12.81 -25.04
C GLY A 286 -23.07 -12.18 -25.12
N ILE A 287 -22.48 -12.07 -26.31
CA ILE A 287 -21.25 -11.31 -26.61
C ILE A 287 -21.67 -10.04 -27.36
N ASP A 288 -21.24 -8.87 -26.90
CA ASP A 288 -21.67 -7.63 -27.54
C ASP A 288 -20.97 -7.39 -28.89
N ASP A 289 -21.63 -6.70 -29.82
CA ASP A 289 -21.20 -6.43 -31.21
C ASP A 289 -19.76 -5.85 -31.33
N ARG A 290 -19.19 -5.26 -30.25
CA ARG A 290 -17.81 -4.73 -30.27
C ARG A 290 -16.76 -5.81 -30.04
N TRP A 291 -17.13 -6.90 -29.40
CA TRP A 291 -16.29 -8.06 -29.07
C TRP A 291 -16.67 -9.30 -29.86
N ASP A 292 -17.83 -9.27 -30.52
CA ASP A 292 -18.27 -10.29 -31.46
C ASP A 292 -17.66 -10.10 -32.85
N THR A 293 -16.85 -11.07 -33.27
CA THR A 293 -16.22 -11.12 -34.60
C THR A 293 -17.21 -11.51 -35.70
N CYS A 294 -18.29 -12.21 -35.34
CA CYS A 294 -19.35 -12.72 -36.21
C CYS A 294 -20.73 -12.18 -35.81
N THR A 295 -20.90 -10.86 -35.86
CA THR A 295 -22.11 -10.06 -35.48
C THR A 295 -23.49 -10.52 -36.01
N ASP A 296 -23.57 -11.53 -36.88
CA ASP A 296 -24.84 -12.06 -37.42
C ASP A 296 -25.02 -13.57 -37.14
N GLU A 297 -24.08 -14.25 -36.46
CA GLU A 297 -24.02 -15.70 -36.29
C GLU A 297 -23.66 -16.08 -34.85
N ALA A 298 -24.67 -16.51 -34.08
CA ALA A 298 -24.52 -16.77 -32.66
C ALA A 298 -23.43 -17.81 -32.31
N GLU A 299 -22.63 -17.45 -31.30
CA GLU A 299 -21.66 -18.29 -30.61
C GLU A 299 -22.27 -19.59 -30.09
N ASN A 300 -21.45 -20.65 -30.06
CA ASN A 300 -21.88 -21.97 -29.64
C ASN A 300 -21.19 -22.52 -28.38
N PHE A 301 -20.67 -21.68 -27.48
CA PHE A 301 -20.22 -22.00 -26.10
C PHE A 301 -19.84 -23.48 -25.87
N ASN A 302 -18.87 -23.97 -26.64
CA ASN A 302 -18.49 -25.37 -26.68
C ASN A 302 -17.20 -25.65 -25.89
N GLY A 303 -16.64 -24.62 -25.24
CA GLY A 303 -15.42 -24.66 -24.46
C GLY A 303 -14.16 -24.33 -25.25
N TYR A 304 -14.31 -23.82 -26.48
CA TYR A 304 -13.22 -23.50 -27.38
C TYR A 304 -13.56 -22.19 -28.08
N LEU A 305 -12.69 -21.19 -27.92
CA LEU A 305 -12.81 -19.84 -28.49
C LEU A 305 -14.15 -19.10 -28.22
N ASP A 306 -14.93 -19.56 -27.23
CA ASP A 306 -16.18 -18.98 -26.70
C ASP A 306 -16.20 -17.47 -26.37
N TRP A 307 -15.09 -16.74 -26.50
CA TRP A 307 -14.96 -15.31 -26.21
C TRP A 307 -15.02 -14.41 -27.46
N ASP A 308 -15.03 -14.99 -28.66
CA ASP A 308 -14.84 -14.24 -29.90
C ASP A 308 -16.11 -14.04 -30.76
N GLY A 309 -17.24 -14.59 -30.30
CA GLY A 309 -18.57 -14.40 -30.89
C GLY A 309 -18.85 -15.21 -32.15
N CYS A 310 -17.93 -16.07 -32.59
CA CYS A 310 -18.15 -16.89 -33.78
C CYS A 310 -18.36 -18.37 -33.44
N PRO A 311 -19.39 -19.02 -34.02
CA PRO A 311 -19.62 -20.44 -33.78
C PRO A 311 -18.45 -21.30 -34.20
N ASP A 312 -17.71 -21.78 -33.20
CA ASP A 312 -16.56 -22.63 -33.44
C ASP A 312 -16.93 -24.10 -33.57
N THR A 313 -16.08 -24.85 -34.26
CA THR A 313 -16.11 -26.30 -34.16
C THR A 313 -14.83 -26.73 -33.51
N LEU A 314 -14.92 -27.50 -32.42
CA LEU A 314 -13.78 -28.28 -31.93
C LEU A 314 -13.17 -28.99 -33.13
N ALA A 315 -11.97 -28.57 -33.51
CA ALA A 315 -11.23 -29.26 -34.54
C ALA A 315 -11.18 -30.73 -34.17
N ALA A 316 -11.54 -31.54 -35.15
CA ALA A 316 -12.00 -32.89 -34.98
C ALA A 316 -11.20 -33.63 -33.90
N GLY A 317 -11.82 -33.82 -32.74
CA GLY A 317 -11.17 -34.44 -31.59
C GLY A 317 -10.36 -35.65 -32.04
N SER A 318 -9.05 -35.58 -31.75
CA SER A 318 -7.99 -36.55 -32.00
C SER A 318 -8.48 -37.74 -32.83
N GLY A 319 -8.10 -37.73 -34.11
CA GLY A 319 -8.41 -38.76 -35.08
C GLY A 319 -8.50 -40.15 -34.44
N GLY A 320 -9.63 -40.83 -34.67
CA GLY A 320 -10.04 -42.03 -33.96
C GLY A 320 -8.94 -43.09 -33.73
N PRO A 321 -9.18 -44.05 -32.81
CA PRO A 321 -8.15 -44.84 -32.14
C PRO A 321 -7.12 -45.43 -33.11
N GLY A 322 -5.90 -44.86 -33.10
CA GLY A 322 -4.76 -45.37 -33.89
C GLY A 322 -3.86 -44.32 -34.54
N MET A 323 -4.16 -43.02 -34.42
CA MET A 323 -3.30 -41.93 -34.91
C MET A 323 -2.53 -41.31 -33.73
N SER A 324 -1.22 -41.12 -33.90
CA SER A 324 -0.38 -40.40 -32.96
C SER A 324 -0.57 -38.91 -33.19
N ASP A 325 -0.73 -38.17 -32.10
CA ASP A 325 -0.93 -36.73 -32.02
C ASP A 325 -0.05 -36.30 -30.83
N SER A 326 1.15 -35.83 -31.15
CA SER A 326 2.29 -35.74 -30.24
C SER A 326 2.25 -34.50 -29.34
N ASP A 327 1.58 -33.43 -29.75
CA ASP A 327 1.32 -32.20 -28.99
C ASP A 327 -0.15 -32.06 -28.57
N SER A 328 -1.02 -32.99 -28.99
CA SER A 328 -2.40 -33.11 -28.53
C SER A 328 -3.30 -31.93 -28.92
N ASP A 329 -3.03 -31.32 -30.07
CA ASP A 329 -3.82 -30.21 -30.62
C ASP A 329 -5.01 -30.66 -31.48
N GLY A 330 -5.12 -31.96 -31.77
CA GLY A 330 -6.18 -32.56 -32.56
C GLY A 330 -5.78 -32.96 -33.97
N TYR A 331 -4.62 -32.54 -34.46
CA TYR A 331 -4.06 -32.97 -35.74
C TYR A 331 -3.16 -34.21 -35.56
N PRO A 332 -3.41 -35.30 -36.31
CA PRO A 332 -2.48 -36.41 -36.35
C PRO A 332 -1.10 -36.01 -36.89
N ASP A 333 -0.02 -36.54 -36.30
CA ASP A 333 1.38 -36.30 -36.68
C ASP A 333 1.67 -36.50 -38.19
N ASP A 334 0.83 -37.26 -38.91
CA ASP A 334 0.98 -37.56 -40.34
C ASP A 334 0.35 -36.52 -41.28
N VAL A 335 -0.51 -35.65 -40.77
CA VAL A 335 -1.12 -34.52 -41.49
C VAL A 335 -0.75 -33.16 -40.90
N ASP A 336 -0.27 -33.14 -39.66
CA ASP A 336 0.23 -31.96 -38.97
C ASP A 336 1.57 -31.47 -39.57
N MET A 337 1.65 -30.17 -39.88
CA MET A 337 2.90 -29.54 -40.34
C MET A 337 3.89 -29.23 -39.21
N CYS A 338 3.42 -29.16 -37.97
CA CYS A 338 4.21 -28.95 -36.76
C CYS A 338 3.93 -30.01 -35.66
N PRO A 339 4.28 -31.30 -35.86
CA PRO A 339 3.92 -32.44 -34.98
C PRO A 339 4.41 -32.44 -33.52
N VAL A 340 4.98 -31.35 -33.02
CA VAL A 340 5.52 -31.24 -31.65
C VAL A 340 5.23 -29.87 -31.05
N SER A 341 4.49 -29.02 -31.75
CA SER A 341 4.20 -27.66 -31.37
C SER A 341 2.72 -27.45 -31.64
N PRO A 342 1.89 -27.39 -30.59
CA PRO A 342 0.45 -27.39 -30.77
C PRO A 342 -0.02 -26.14 -31.50
N GLU A 343 -1.00 -26.31 -32.37
CA GLU A 343 -1.73 -25.24 -33.05
C GLU A 343 -2.19 -24.14 -32.08
N THR A 344 -2.06 -22.89 -32.52
CA THR A 344 -2.55 -21.71 -31.82
C THR A 344 -3.81 -21.23 -32.51
N TRP A 345 -4.92 -21.81 -32.07
CA TRP A 345 -6.29 -21.48 -32.46
C TRP A 345 -6.62 -20.00 -32.31
N ASN A 346 -6.40 -19.22 -33.37
CA ASN A 346 -6.51 -17.77 -33.36
C ASN A 346 -7.18 -17.21 -34.63
N LYS A 347 -7.79 -18.09 -35.45
CA LYS A 347 -8.45 -17.80 -36.74
C LYS A 347 -7.49 -17.38 -37.85
N PHE A 348 -6.18 -17.54 -37.66
CA PHE A 348 -5.15 -17.40 -38.66
C PHE A 348 -4.55 -18.78 -38.88
N ASN A 349 -4.58 -19.27 -40.12
CA ASN A 349 -4.08 -20.58 -40.56
C ASN A 349 -4.32 -21.84 -39.67
N ASP A 350 -5.30 -21.83 -38.76
CA ASP A 350 -5.72 -22.94 -37.88
C ASP A 350 -5.97 -24.33 -38.54
N ASP A 351 -5.97 -24.42 -39.88
CA ASP A 351 -6.18 -25.65 -40.65
C ASP A 351 -4.90 -26.49 -40.83
N ASP A 352 -3.76 -26.02 -40.32
CA ASP A 352 -2.43 -26.39 -40.78
C ASP A 352 -1.58 -27.11 -39.71
N GLY A 353 -2.00 -27.02 -38.44
CA GLY A 353 -1.43 -27.72 -37.29
C GLY A 353 -0.21 -27.01 -36.70
N CYS A 354 0.10 -25.79 -37.15
CA CYS A 354 1.26 -25.04 -36.69
C CYS A 354 0.86 -23.80 -35.90
N PRO A 355 1.47 -23.56 -34.72
CA PRO A 355 1.24 -22.34 -33.97
C PRO A 355 1.60 -21.13 -34.79
N ASP A 356 0.64 -20.25 -34.97
CA ASP A 356 0.85 -18.98 -35.62
C ASP A 356 0.38 -17.79 -34.76
N VAL A 357 0.61 -16.59 -35.28
CA VAL A 357 0.24 -15.34 -34.61
C VAL A 357 -0.41 -14.40 -35.60
N LEU A 358 -1.50 -13.76 -35.18
CA LEU A 358 -2.16 -12.74 -35.98
C LEU A 358 -1.17 -11.60 -36.34
N PRO A 359 -1.20 -11.09 -37.58
CA PRO A 359 -0.31 -9.99 -38.01
C PRO A 359 -0.38 -8.75 -37.11
N GLU A 360 -1.52 -8.46 -36.49
CA GLU A 360 -1.64 -7.33 -35.56
C GLU A 360 -1.02 -7.61 -34.18
N GLN A 361 -1.05 -8.86 -33.72
CA GLN A 361 -0.41 -9.28 -32.47
C GLN A 361 1.12 -9.39 -32.63
N SER A 362 1.61 -9.68 -33.83
CA SER A 362 3.07 -9.69 -34.12
C SER A 362 3.76 -8.34 -33.89
N ARG A 363 2.99 -7.26 -33.76
CA ARG A 363 3.49 -5.91 -33.43
C ARG A 363 3.80 -5.70 -31.94
N PHE A 364 3.33 -6.59 -31.06
CA PHE A 364 3.48 -6.49 -29.60
C PHE A 364 4.31 -7.64 -28.98
N VAL A 365 4.84 -8.56 -29.79
CA VAL A 365 5.24 -9.90 -29.31
C VAL A 365 6.74 -10.08 -29.06
N HIS A 366 7.61 -9.13 -29.39
CA HIS A 366 9.05 -9.23 -29.08
C HIS A 366 9.65 -7.84 -28.92
N ASP A 367 9.30 -7.10 -27.87
CA ASP A 367 9.92 -5.81 -27.49
C ASP A 367 9.95 -5.78 -25.96
N GLY A 368 11.00 -6.38 -25.41
CA GLY A 368 11.11 -6.79 -24.00
C GLY A 368 11.27 -5.63 -23.02
N ASP A 369 11.74 -4.49 -23.49
CA ASP A 369 11.89 -3.25 -22.70
C ASP A 369 11.01 -2.09 -23.19
N LEU A 370 10.21 -2.32 -24.24
CA LEU A 370 9.17 -1.41 -24.75
C LEU A 370 9.73 -0.10 -25.28
N ASP A 371 10.95 -0.14 -25.83
CA ASP A 371 11.59 1.03 -26.42
C ASP A 371 11.20 1.26 -27.89
N GLY A 372 10.47 0.33 -28.51
CA GLY A 372 9.99 0.41 -29.88
C GLY A 372 10.87 -0.31 -30.91
N VAL A 373 11.96 -0.95 -30.48
CA VAL A 373 12.81 -1.87 -31.26
C VAL A 373 12.41 -3.31 -30.90
N LEU A 374 12.34 -4.20 -31.90
CA LEU A 374 11.95 -5.59 -31.62
C LEU A 374 13.15 -6.41 -31.12
N ASP A 375 13.01 -7.29 -30.12
CA ASP A 375 14.06 -8.15 -29.52
C ASP A 375 14.98 -8.85 -30.54
N GLY A 376 14.45 -9.21 -31.71
CA GLY A 376 15.21 -9.88 -32.77
C GLY A 376 16.09 -8.94 -33.62
N ALA A 377 15.81 -7.64 -33.57
CA ALA A 377 16.55 -6.55 -34.20
C ALA A 377 17.28 -5.66 -33.17
N ASP A 378 16.90 -5.77 -31.91
CA ASP A 378 17.44 -5.09 -30.75
C ASP A 378 18.72 -5.76 -30.24
N ILE A 379 19.76 -4.95 -30.02
CA ILE A 379 21.04 -5.41 -29.48
C ILE A 379 20.99 -5.58 -27.96
N CYS A 380 20.10 -4.86 -27.26
CA CYS A 380 19.88 -4.91 -25.82
C CYS A 380 18.40 -5.13 -25.44
N PRO A 381 17.80 -6.32 -25.68
CA PRO A 381 16.34 -6.62 -25.54
C PRO A 381 15.67 -6.49 -24.16
N THR A 382 16.36 -5.89 -23.19
CA THR A 382 15.92 -5.76 -21.80
C THR A 382 16.32 -4.40 -21.18
N ALA A 383 16.95 -3.53 -21.97
CA ALA A 383 17.42 -2.23 -21.54
C ALA A 383 17.00 -1.19 -22.59
N PRO A 384 16.01 -0.34 -22.25
CA PRO A 384 15.40 0.53 -23.24
C PRO A 384 16.38 1.60 -23.74
N GLU A 385 16.35 1.86 -25.04
CA GLU A 385 17.02 2.95 -25.74
C GLU A 385 16.75 4.32 -25.09
N ASP A 386 17.78 5.18 -25.00
CA ASP A 386 17.69 6.49 -24.35
C ASP A 386 17.50 7.66 -25.32
N TYR A 387 17.54 7.38 -26.64
CA TYR A 387 17.23 8.31 -27.73
C TYR A 387 18.03 9.64 -27.64
N ASP A 388 19.33 9.55 -27.35
CA ASP A 388 20.22 10.71 -27.18
C ASP A 388 20.76 11.33 -28.49
N GLY A 389 20.51 10.67 -29.62
CA GLY A 389 20.95 11.09 -30.96
C GLY A 389 22.23 10.42 -31.46
N ASP A 390 22.88 9.56 -30.68
CA ASP A 390 23.84 8.56 -31.15
C ASP A 390 23.13 7.21 -31.29
N ALA A 391 23.42 6.50 -32.37
CA ALA A 391 22.95 5.12 -32.61
C ALA A 391 21.49 4.67 -32.26
N ASP A 392 20.52 5.59 -32.08
CA ASP A 392 19.08 5.40 -31.69
C ASP A 392 18.21 4.35 -32.43
N ASN A 393 18.75 3.54 -33.35
CA ASN A 393 18.01 2.50 -34.06
C ASN A 393 18.54 1.10 -33.74
N ASP A 394 19.45 0.95 -32.77
CA ASP A 394 20.02 -0.35 -32.41
C ASP A 394 19.50 -0.94 -31.09
N GLY A 395 18.71 -0.16 -30.33
CA GLY A 395 17.94 -0.62 -29.17
C GLY A 395 18.78 -0.71 -27.90
N CYS A 396 19.88 0.03 -27.80
CA CYS A 396 20.78 -0.03 -26.66
C CYS A 396 21.09 1.38 -26.15
N PRO A 397 20.94 1.66 -24.84
CA PRO A 397 21.43 2.92 -24.28
C PRO A 397 22.96 3.00 -24.35
N GLU A 398 23.50 4.10 -24.90
CA GLU A 398 24.94 4.34 -25.13
C GLU A 398 25.81 4.81 -23.95
#